data_AF-A0A531MH93-F1
#
_entry.id   AF-A0A531MH93-F1
#
_cell.length_a   1.000
_cell.length_b   1.000
_cell.length_c   1.000
_cell.angle_alpha   90.00
_cell.angle_beta   90.00
_cell.angle_gamma   90.00
#
_symmetry.space_group_name_H-M   'P 1'
#
loop_
_entity.id
_entity.type
_entity.pdbx_description
1 polymer ?
#
loop_
_entity_poly.entity_id
_entity_poly.type
_entity_poly.pdbx_seq_one_letter_code
_entity_poly.pdbx_strand_id
1 'polypeptide(L)' 'MKGHIRERTPGHFAIVLDVGEADPKTGKKKRKWHSFTGTKREAQKEAARLIAELDAGTYS' A
#
# COMPACT_ATOMS: atom_id res chain seq x y z
N MET A 1 -4.38 0.65 10.34
CA MET A 1 -3.24 0.24 9.49
C MET A 1 -3.32 1.01 8.18
N LYS A 2 -2.23 1.64 7.73
CA LYS A 2 -2.19 2.52 6.53
C LYS A 2 -1.91 1.75 5.21
N GLY A 3 -1.76 0.44 5.28
CA GLY A 3 -1.66 -0.42 4.11
C GLY A 3 -1.50 -1.88 4.47
N HIS A 4 -1.54 -2.74 3.45
CA HIS A 4 -1.29 -4.18 3.55
C HIS A 4 -0.78 -4.74 2.21
N ILE A 5 -0.19 -5.94 2.25
CA ILE A 5 0.18 -6.68 1.04
C ILE A 5 -0.80 -7.83 0.80
N ARG A 6 -1.04 -8.13 -0.48
CA ARG A 6 -1.83 -9.28 -0.93
C ARG A 6 -1.08 -9.98 -2.05
N GLU A 7 -0.75 -11.25 -1.85
CA GLU A 7 -0.20 -12.07 -2.93
C GLU A 7 -1.30 -12.38 -3.96
N ARG A 8 -0.98 -12.22 -5.25
CA ARG A 8 -1.90 -12.49 -6.36
C ARG A 8 -1.56 -13.81 -7.04
N THR A 9 -0.28 -14.00 -7.33
CA THR A 9 0.34 -15.24 -7.84
C THR A 9 1.70 -15.41 -7.16
N PRO A 10 2.31 -16.61 -7.18
CA PRO A 10 3.59 -16.83 -6.51
C PRO A 10 4.65 -15.80 -6.93
N GLY A 11 5.12 -15.03 -5.96
CA GLY A 11 6.13 -13.98 -6.21
C GLY A 11 5.60 -12.66 -6.76
N HIS A 12 4.28 -12.51 -6.94
CA HIS A 12 3.64 -11.26 -7.35
C HIS A 12 2.66 -10.77 -6.28
N PHE A 13 2.91 -9.56 -5.78
CA PHE A 13 2.20 -8.95 -4.68
C PHE A 13 1.52 -7.67 -5.13
N ALA A 14 0.33 -7.41 -4.59
CA ALA A 14 -0.30 -6.11 -4.59
C ALA A 14 -0.06 -5.46 -3.23
N ILE A 15 0.56 -4.29 -3.20
CA ILE A 15 0.67 -3.44 -2.01
C ILE A 15 -0.48 -2.44 -2.09
N VAL A 16 -1.37 -2.48 -1.11
CA VAL A 16 -2.54 -1.60 -1.04
C VAL A 16 -2.31 -0.61 0.08
N LEU A 17 -2.29 0.68 -0.27
CA LEU A 17 -2.12 1.79 0.67
C LEU A 17 -3.45 2.53 0.80
N ASP A 18 -3.88 2.80 2.03
CA ASP A 18 -4.98 3.72 2.31
C ASP A 18 -4.41 5.14 2.29
N VAL A 19 -4.72 5.92 1.26
CA VAL A 19 -4.17 7.26 1.04
C VAL A 19 -5.19 8.33 1.41
N GLY A 20 -4.79 9.29 2.22
CA GLY A 20 -5.61 10.45 2.59
C GLY A 20 -6.84 10.15 3.45
N GLU A 21 -7.74 11.12 3.52
CA GLU A 21 -8.98 11.02 4.30
C GLU A 21 -10.04 10.14 3.62
N ALA A 22 -10.90 9.55 4.44
CA ALA A 22 -12.09 8.88 3.97
C ALA A 22 -13.00 9.89 3.26
N ASP A 23 -13.59 9.47 2.15
CA ASP A 23 -14.57 10.28 1.43
C ASP A 23 -15.75 10.62 2.38
N PRO A 24 -16.04 11.89 2.64
CA PRO A 24 -17.08 12.31 3.58
C PRO A 24 -18.49 11.88 3.15
N LYS A 25 -18.72 11.57 1.86
CA LYS A 25 -20.02 11.10 1.35
C LYS A 25 -20.20 9.59 1.46
N THR A 26 -19.12 8.83 1.32
CA THR A 26 -19.18 7.36 1.22
C THR A 26 -18.52 6.63 2.40
N GLY A 27 -17.76 7.34 3.23
CA GLY A 27 -16.95 6.80 4.33
C GLY A 27 -15.77 5.94 3.86
N LYS A 28 -15.53 5.82 2.55
CA LYS A 28 -14.50 4.94 1.99
C LYS A 28 -13.16 5.67 1.94
N LYS A 29 -12.11 5.00 2.41
CA LYS A 29 -10.74 5.47 2.23
C LYS A 29 -10.33 5.39 0.76
N LYS A 30 -9.65 6.40 0.26
CA LYS A 30 -9.00 6.32 -1.05
C LYS A 30 -7.85 5.32 -0.94
N ARG A 31 -7.67 4.48 -1.97
CA ARG A 31 -6.64 3.46 -1.98
C ARG A 31 -5.77 3.59 -3.21
N LYS A 32 -4.45 3.50 -3.03
CA LYS A 32 -3.51 3.28 -4.13
C LYS A 32 -3.00 1.85 -4.11
N TRP A 33 -2.79 1.30 -5.30
CA TRP A 33 -2.36 -0.07 -5.52
C TRP A 33 -1.02 -0.06 -6.21
N HIS A 34 -0.06 -0.82 -5.69
CA HIS A 34 1.23 -1.05 -6.34
C HIS A 34 1.41 -2.53 -6.61
N SER A 35 1.91 -2.84 -7.79
CA SER A 35 2.37 -4.20 -8.11
C SER A 35 3.83 -4.33 -7.69
N PHE A 36 4.16 -5.44 -7.05
CA PHE A 36 5.52 -5.77 -6.65
C PHE A 36 5.82 -7.21 -7.05
N THR A 37 7.03 -7.45 -7.55
CA THR A 37 7.51 -8.81 -7.88
C THR A 37 8.76 -9.10 -7.08
N GLY A 38 8.80 -10.27 -6.43
CA GLY A 38 9.92 -10.69 -5.59
C GLY A 38 9.46 -11.64 -4.49
N THR A 39 10.11 -11.60 -3.34
CA THR A 39 9.73 -12.40 -2.17
C THR A 39 8.72 -11.66 -1.29
N LYS A 40 7.97 -12.42 -0.49
CA LYS A 40 7.04 -11.84 0.51
C LYS A 40 7.76 -10.86 1.46
N ARG A 41 9.02 -11.15 1.83
CA ARG A 41 9.80 -10.29 2.73
C ARG A 41 10.16 -8.97 2.06
N GLU A 42 10.50 -8.98 0.78
CA GLU A 42 10.78 -7.75 0.02
C GLU A 42 9.50 -6.95 -0.19
N ALA A 43 8.37 -7.60 -0.50
CA ALA A 43 7.08 -6.95 -0.59
C ALA A 43 6.68 -6.25 0.73
N GLN A 44 6.97 -6.86 1.88
CA GLN A 44 6.76 -6.24 3.19
C GLN A 44 7.68 -5.04 3.43
N LYS A 45 8.95 -5.11 3.03
CA LYS A 45 9.89 -3.97 3.12
C LYS A 45 9.43 -2.81 2.25
N GLU A 46 9.00 -3.09 1.02
CA GLU A 46 8.49 -2.07 0.10
C GLU A 46 7.19 -1.46 0.63
N ALA A 47 6.28 -2.26 1.17
CA ALA A 47 5.07 -1.75 1.82
C ALA A 47 5.39 -0.82 3.01
N ALA A 48 6.37 -1.19 3.84
CA ALA A 48 6.81 -0.35 4.95
C ALA A 48 7.43 0.97 4.46
N ARG A 49 8.24 0.93 3.39
CA ARG A 49 8.81 2.13 2.75
C ARG A 49 7.71 3.06 2.25
N LEU A 50 6.74 2.55 1.50
CA LEU A 50 5.66 3.36 0.94
C LEU A 50 4.74 3.96 2.03
N ILE A 51 4.51 3.23 3.13
CA ILE A 51 3.80 3.76 4.30
C ILE A 51 4.60 4.89 4.95
N ALA A 52 5.92 4.75 5.08
CA ALA A 52 6.77 5.79 5.63
C ALA A 52 6.79 7.05 4.75
N GLU A 53 6.85 6.91 3.43
CA GLU A 53 6.73 8.02 2.48
C GLU A 53 5.36 8.70 2.59
N LEU A 54 4.29 7.92 2.78
CA LEU A 54 2.93 8.45 2.97
C LEU A 54 2.84 9.26 4.26
N ASP A 55 3.46 8.78 5.33
CA ASP A 55 3.46 9.44 6.63
C ASP A 55 4.32 10.69 6.65
N ALA A 56 5.41 10.70 5.87
CA ALA A 56 6.25 11.87 5.66
C ALA A 56 5.63 12.90 4.69
N GLY A 57 4.52 12.56 4.02
CA GLY A 57 3.91 13.41 2.99
C GLY A 57 4.73 13.51 1.69
N THR A 58 5.72 12.64 1.50
CA THR A 58 6.59 12.61 0.31
C THR A 58 6.11 11.61 -0.75
N TYR A 59 4.99 10.95 -0.49
CA TYR A 59 4.43 9.93 -1.35
C TYR A 59 3.64 10.51 -2.53
N SER A 60 4.14 10.28 -3.76
CA SER A 60 3.59 10.81 -5.02
C SER A 60 2.60 9.88 -5.72
#